data_AF-A0A286ZRJ5-F1
#
_entry.id   AF-A0A286ZRJ5-F1
#
_cell.length_a   1.000
_cell.length_b   1.000
_cell.length_c   1.000
_cell.angle_alpha   90.00
_cell.angle_beta   90.00
_cell.angle_gamma   90.00
#
_symmetry.space_group_name_H-M   'P 1'
#
loop_
_entity.id
_entity.type
_entity.pdbx_description
1 polymer ?
#
loop_
_entity_poly.entity_id
_entity_poly.type
_entity_poly.pdbx_seq_one_letter_code
_entity_poly.pdbx_strand_id
1 'polypeptide(L)' 'MLDINALFTEAKHYHAKLVNIRKEMLMLHEKTSKLKKRALKLQQKRQKEELEREQQREKEFEREKQLTAKPAKRT' A
#
# COMPACT_ATOMS: atom_id res chain seq x y z
N MET A 1 17.98 -50.44 22.97
CA MET A 1 16.61 -50.07 23.39
C MET A 1 16.39 -48.62 23.00
N LEU A 2 15.22 -48.28 22.43
CA LEU A 2 14.84 -46.88 22.22
C LEU A 2 14.54 -46.24 23.58
N ASP A 3 15.22 -45.15 23.89
CA ASP A 3 14.90 -44.35 25.07
C ASP A 3 13.64 -43.51 24.78
N ILE A 4 12.52 -44.00 25.30
CA ILE A 4 11.20 -43.40 25.14
C ILE A 4 11.15 -41.99 25.75
N ASN A 5 11.90 -41.72 26.82
CA ASN A 5 11.93 -40.40 27.45
C ASN A 5 12.66 -39.37 26.61
N ALA A 6 13.75 -39.78 25.95
CA ALA A 6 14.45 -38.96 24.98
C ALA A 6 13.52 -38.60 23.81
N LEU A 7 12.77 -39.57 23.29
CA LEU A 7 11.81 -39.36 22.21
C LEU A 7 10.71 -38.34 22.58
N PHE A 8 10.12 -38.44 23.78
CA PHE A 8 9.11 -37.48 24.23
C PHE A 8 9.66 -36.08 24.44
N THR A 9 10.92 -35.96 24.88
CA THR A 9 11.58 -34.66 25.06
C THR A 9 11.80 -33.98 23.71
N GLU A 10 12.28 -34.75 22.73
CA GLU A 10 12.50 -34.27 21.37
C GLU A 10 11.19 -33.88 20.68
N ALA A 11 10.14 -34.70 20.81
CA ALA A 11 8.81 -34.38 20.28
C ALA A 11 8.25 -33.06 20.85
N LYS A 12 8.39 -32.83 22.16
CA LYS A 12 7.99 -31.56 22.79
C LYS A 12 8.79 -30.38 22.25
N HIS A 13 10.10 -30.55 22.06
CA HIS A 13 10.97 -29.51 21.52
C HIS A 13 10.52 -29.08 20.11
N TYR A 14 10.30 -30.04 19.21
CA TYR A 14 9.84 -29.73 17.86
C TYR A 14 8.43 -29.17 17.82
N HIS A 15 7.53 -29.66 18.68
CA HIS A 15 6.19 -29.08 18.79
C HIS A 15 6.26 -27.59 19.15
N ALA A 16 7.03 -27.23 20.19
CA ALA A 16 7.22 -25.84 20.58
C ALA A 16 7.82 -25.00 19.44
N LYS A 17 8.80 -25.56 18.70
CA LYS A 17 9.40 -24.91 17.54
C LYS A 17 8.36 -24.62 16.44
N LEU A 18 7.51 -25.60 16.10
CA LEU A 18 6.46 -25.43 15.09
C LEU A 18 5.41 -24.41 15.51
N VAL A 19 5.00 -24.41 16.79
CA VAL A 19 4.07 -23.41 17.33
C VAL A 19 4.66 -22.00 17.23
N ASN A 20 5.94 -21.82 17.56
CA ASN A 20 6.62 -20.53 17.46
C ASN A 20 6.72 -20.07 15.99
N ILE A 21 7.16 -20.94 15.08
CA ILE A 21 7.22 -20.63 13.64
C ILE A 21 5.85 -20.19 13.12
N ARG A 22 4.79 -20.93 13.45
CA ARG A 22 3.42 -20.57 13.06
C ARG A 22 3.04 -19.19 13.58
N LYS A 23 3.33 -18.89 14.86
CA LYS A 23 3.03 -17.58 15.47
C LYS A 23 3.76 -16.44 14.74
N GLU A 24 5.04 -16.62 14.45
CA GLU A 24 5.84 -15.65 13.71
C GLU A 24 5.33 -15.46 12.28
N MET A 25 5.00 -16.54 11.58
CA MET A 25 4.42 -16.48 10.24
C MET A 25 3.11 -15.68 10.22
N LEU A 26 2.21 -15.92 11.18
CA LEU A 26 0.96 -15.16 11.29
C LEU A 26 1.21 -13.67 11.54
N MET A 27 2.14 -13.35 12.44
CA MET A 27 2.50 -11.95 12.73
C MET A 27 3.09 -11.25 11.50
N LEU A 28 4.00 -11.91 10.78
CA LEU A 28 4.60 -11.37 9.55
C LEU A 28 3.56 -11.17 8.46
N HIS A 29 2.65 -12.12 8.29
CA HIS A 29 1.55 -12.02 7.33
C HIS A 29 0.65 -10.81 7.64
N GLU A 30 0.29 -10.60 8.90
CA GLU A 30 -0.54 -9.47 9.32
C GLU A 30 0.17 -8.13 9.07
N LYS A 31 1.44 -8.02 9.49
CA LYS A 31 2.27 -6.81 9.25
C LYS A 31 2.37 -6.50 7.76
N THR A 32 2.69 -7.50 6.95
CA THR A 32 2.84 -7.36 5.50
C THR A 32 1.52 -6.96 4.85
N SER A 33 0.40 -7.57 5.26
CA SER A 33 -0.92 -7.24 4.72
C SER A 33 -1.32 -5.79 5.02
N LYS A 34 -1.06 -5.32 6.25
CA LYS A 34 -1.29 -3.92 6.64
C LYS A 34 -0.42 -2.95 5.83
N LEU A 35 0.85 -3.27 5.63
CA LEU A 35 1.77 -2.45 4.83
C LEU A 35 1.34 -2.39 3.36
N LYS A 36 1.01 -3.53 2.74
CA LYS A 36 0.50 -3.59 1.36
C LYS A 36 -0.75 -2.72 1.19
N LYS A 37 -1.72 -2.82 2.11
CA LYS A 37 -2.94 -1.99 2.08
C LYS A 37 -2.64 -0.49 2.18
N ARG A 38 -1.68 -0.09 3.02
CA ARG A 38 -1.26 1.31 3.16
C ARG A 38 -0.56 1.82 1.90
N ALA A 39 0.36 1.04 1.34
CA ALA A 39 1.05 1.39 0.10
C ALA A 39 0.06 1.62 -1.05
N LEU A 40 -0.92 0.73 -1.21
CA LEU A 40 -1.96 0.86 -2.22
C LEU A 40 -2.79 2.15 -2.04
N LYS A 41 -3.23 2.44 -0.81
CA LYS A 41 -3.97 3.67 -0.52
C LYS A 41 -3.16 4.94 -0.83
N LEU A 42 -1.86 4.95 -0.51
CA LEU A 42 -0.98 6.07 -0.81
C LEU A 42 -0.76 6.25 -2.32
N GLN A 43 -0.66 5.15 -3.06
CA GLN A 43 -0.57 5.18 -4.52
C GLN A 43 -1.86 5.77 -5.13
N GLN A 44 -3.02 5.26 -4.72
CA GLN A 44 -4.33 5.75 -5.20
C GLN A 44 -4.55 7.23 -4.85
N LYS A 45 -4.19 7.65 -3.64
CA LYS A 45 -4.30 9.06 -3.22
C LYS A 45 -3.44 9.96 -4.11
N ARG A 46 -2.19 9.60 -4.38
CA ARG A 46 -1.30 10.38 -5.25
C ARG A 46 -1.83 10.49 -6.68
N GLN A 47 -2.31 9.39 -7.25
CA GLN A 47 -2.91 9.40 -8.59
C GLN A 47 -4.13 10.33 -8.67
N LYS A 48 -4.99 10.32 -7.64
CA LYS A 48 -6.15 11.20 -7.57
C LYS A 48 -5.76 12.68 -7.46
N GLU A 49 -4.81 13.00 -6.59
CA GLU A 49 -4.31 14.37 -6.40
C GLU A 49 -3.64 14.92 -7.66
N GLU A 50 -2.92 14.08 -8.40
CA GLU A 50 -2.30 14.45 -9.67
C GLU A 50 -3.35 14.76 -10.74
N LEU A 51 -4.37 13.91 -10.88
CA LEU A 51 -5.49 14.13 -11.78
C LEU A 51 -6.28 15.41 -11.42
N GLU A 52 -6.56 15.62 -10.14
CA GLU A 52 -7.27 16.82 -9.67
C GLU A 52 -6.46 18.10 -9.95
N ARG A 53 -5.14 18.05 -9.76
CA ARG A 53 -4.25 19.17 -10.07
C ARG A 53 -4.18 19.45 -11.57
N GLU A 54 -4.18 18.43 -12.41
CA GLU A 54 -4.20 18.60 -13.87
C GLU A 54 -5.52 19.21 -14.35
N GLN A 55 -6.67 18.70 -13.87
CA GLN A 55 -7.98 19.28 -14.17
C GLN A 55 -8.09 20.73 -13.72
N GLN A 56 -7.53 21.08 -12.56
CA GLN A 56 -7.53 22.45 -12.08
C GLN A 56 -6.69 23.37 -12.98
N ARG A 57 -5.50 22.92 -13.41
CA ARG A 57 -4.65 23.66 -14.36
C ARG A 57 -5.34 23.87 -15.69
N GLU A 58 -6.05 22.86 -16.21
CA GLU A 58 -6.80 22.96 -17.46
C GLU A 58 -7.91 24.01 -17.36
N LYS A 59 -8.69 24.02 -16.27
CA LYS A 59 -9.72 25.04 -16.03
C LYS A 59 -9.15 26.45 -15.91
N GLU A 60 -8.01 26.61 -15.25
CA GLU A 60 -7.32 27.89 -15.14
C GLU A 60 -6.85 28.39 -16.50
N PHE A 61 -6.27 27.49 -17.31
CA PHE A 61 -5.84 27.80 -18.68
C PHE A 61 -7.02 28.16 -19.59
N GLU A 62 -8.14 27.44 -19.51
CA GLU A 62 -9.37 27.78 -20.23
C GLU A 62 -9.90 29.16 -19.83
N ARG A 63 -9.91 29.46 -18.53
CA ARG A 63 -10.33 30.77 -18.00
C ARG A 63 -9.41 31.88 -18.52
N GLU A 64 -8.10 31.67 -18.51
CA GLU A 64 -7.13 32.63 -19.05
C GLU A 64 -7.36 32.88 -20.55
N LYS A 65 -7.56 31.82 -21.34
CA LYS A 65 -7.88 31.91 -22.77
C LYS A 65 -9.17 32.69 -23.03
N GLN A 66 -10.18 32.56 -22.18
CA GLN A 66 -11.42 33.36 -22.29
C GLN A 66 -11.22 34.84 -21.92
N LEU A 67 -10.28 35.13 -21.01
CA LEU A 67 -9.96 36.49 -20.56
C LEU A 67 -8.95 37.21 -21.47
N THR A 68 -8.25 36.49 -22.36
CA THR A 68 -7.40 37.14 -23.38
C THR A 68 -8.25 37.99 -24.32
N ALA A 69 -8.03 39.30 -24.30
CA ALA A 69 -8.74 40.26 -25.12
C ALA A 69 -8.53 39.95 -26.62
N LYS A 70 -9.62 39.70 -27.35
CA LYS A 70 -9.55 39.57 -28.81
C LYS A 70 -9.44 40.98 -29.41
N PRO A 71 -8.47 41.24 -30.31
CA PRO A 71 -8.34 42.54 -30.95
C PRO A 71 -9.64 42.93 -31.66
N ALA A 72 -10.10 44.16 -31.45
CA ALA A 72 -11.24 44.69 -32.19
C ALA A 72 -10.91 44.76 -33.68
N LYS A 73 -11.77 44.19 -34.54
CA LYS A 73 -11.61 44.32 -35.99
C LYS A 73 -11.72 45.79 -36.37
N ARG A 74 -10.70 46.33 -37.04
CA ARG A 74 -10.76 47.65 -37.65
C ARG A 74 -11.61 47.53 -38.93
N THR A 75 -12.82 48.08 -38.89
CA THR A 75 -13.62 48.42 -40.09
C THR A 75 -12.99 49.56 -40.85
#